data_AF-A0A8J7WWW7-F1
#
_entry.id   AF-A0A8J7WWW7-F1
#
_cell.length_a   1.000
_cell.length_b   1.000
_cell.length_c   1.000
_cell.angle_alpha   90.00
_cell.angle_beta   90.00
_cell.angle_gamma   90.00
#
_symmetry.space_group_name_H-M   'P 1'
#
loop_
_entity.id
_entity.type
_entity.pdbx_description
1 polymer ?
#
loop_
_entity_poly.entity_id
_entity_poly.type
_entity_poly.pdbx_seq_one_letter_code
_entity_poly.pdbx_strand_id
1 'polypeptide(L)'
;VIIDHNQTISQAAIKMSRFGLKAIPVTTDQGRTCLGIMEHQLADRAEAHGLGDFPVQEYMGRSISKVTPDESLYTVMEIIINQGQRLVPVVENQEIIGVITRTDLINTLVEEPARIPENLLPGRRQERSITSLMRNRLPKSVYALLGQCGELAEKRGWKLYAVGGFVRDILLQRPNLDIDLVVEGDGIAFATKLAQVLGGRIRSHSKFRTAVVILPDNQRIDVATARLEYYEHPAALPTVELSSIKMDLFRRDFSINALAIELNPGRFGRLVDFFGGQRDIKERTIRVLHSLSFVEDPTRIMRAIRFEQRFTFRIGVQTERLIKNAVHLNMFHKLSGHRILQELKLLLQEESPLVCLKRLSSYTILESIHPLLKLTTNKERLIEKIEKVIDWYELLYLEPKPTIWKLYFLGLMTGYPPDQIRLVARRLSIPSKAEKQIIHLRAEVQKAREGLYAWQRKASRRLSELYNILYPLPLEGLLFLMASSRKEEARKSVSLFLSQLKDQELDISGKDLKAMDLPPGPAYSSILNQVFAAKLDGEAPDRNGQLTLARALVQDELARDQISEIQRTEDRGQRTASGDGHQYDPG
;
A
#
# COMPACT_ATOMS: atom_id res chain seq x y z
N VAL A 1 -3.69 36.74 31.49
CA VAL A 1 -2.45 36.84 32.31
C VAL A 1 -1.59 37.95 31.70
N ILE A 2 -1.20 38.95 32.49
CA ILE A 2 -0.43 40.13 32.06
C ILE A 2 0.78 40.34 32.98
N ILE A 3 1.77 41.14 32.57
CA ILE A 3 2.89 41.57 33.42
C ILE A 3 3.00 43.09 33.44
N ASP A 4 3.26 43.67 34.61
CA ASP A 4 3.51 45.10 34.70
C ASP A 4 4.90 45.47 34.15
N HIS A 5 4.99 46.62 33.50
CA HIS A 5 6.17 47.14 32.81
C HIS A 5 7.40 47.35 33.70
N ASN A 6 7.21 47.60 35.00
CA ASN A 6 8.27 47.76 35.99
C ASN A 6 8.69 46.43 36.64
N GLN A 7 7.95 45.34 36.41
CA GLN A 7 8.35 44.01 36.87
C GLN A 7 9.58 43.50 36.11
N THR A 8 10.32 42.60 36.74
CA THR A 8 11.59 42.12 36.20
C THR A 8 11.39 41.06 35.11
N ILE A 9 12.38 40.90 34.23
CA ILE A 9 12.36 39.85 33.20
C ILE A 9 12.25 38.45 33.82
N SER A 10 12.89 38.21 34.96
CA SER A 10 12.76 36.93 35.66
C SER A 10 11.36 36.68 36.20
N GLN A 11 10.68 37.73 36.69
CA GLN A 11 9.26 37.61 37.06
C GLN A 11 8.39 37.27 35.83
N ALA A 12 8.72 37.81 34.65
CA ALA A 12 8.08 37.47 33.39
C ALA A 12 8.27 36.00 33.01
N ALA A 13 9.52 35.52 33.05
CA ALA A 13 9.89 34.15 32.70
C ALA A 13 9.21 33.13 33.62
N ILE A 14 9.23 33.37 34.94
CA ILE A 14 8.55 32.53 35.93
C ILE A 14 7.05 32.49 35.67
N LYS A 15 6.42 33.65 35.44
CA LYS A 15 4.97 33.73 35.18
C LYS A 15 4.60 33.01 33.89
N MET A 16 5.37 33.19 32.82
CA MET A 16 5.17 32.50 31.56
C MET A 16 5.33 30.98 31.72
N SER A 17 6.37 30.51 32.39
CA SER A 17 6.60 29.08 32.65
C SER A 17 5.49 28.45 33.51
N ARG A 18 5.05 29.14 34.57
CA ARG A 18 3.98 28.67 35.48
C ARG A 18 2.65 28.44 34.76
N PHE A 19 2.32 29.31 33.80
CA PHE A 19 1.06 29.26 33.05
C PHE A 19 1.20 28.63 31.65
N GLY A 20 2.39 28.13 31.30
CA GLY A 20 2.67 27.53 29.99
C GLY A 20 2.55 28.52 28.80
N LEU A 21 2.78 29.81 29.04
CA LEU A 21 2.62 30.87 28.05
C LEU A 21 3.92 31.09 27.26
N LYS A 22 3.82 31.20 25.93
CA LYS A 22 4.97 31.50 25.06
C LYS A 22 5.24 32.99 24.88
N ALA A 23 4.30 33.83 25.27
CA ALA A 23 4.39 35.27 25.27
C ALA A 23 3.40 35.84 26.28
N ILE A 24 3.66 37.04 26.79
CA ILE A 24 2.80 37.73 27.75
C ILE A 24 2.68 39.23 27.40
N PRO A 25 1.48 39.83 27.47
CA PRO A 25 1.33 41.28 27.31
C PRO A 25 1.93 42.03 28.49
N VAL A 26 2.63 43.11 28.18
CA VAL A 26 3.21 44.05 29.14
C VAL A 26 2.30 45.27 29.26
N THR A 27 1.93 45.62 30.49
CA THR A 27 0.95 46.67 30.80
C THR A 27 1.50 47.70 31.77
N THR A 28 0.83 48.85 31.89
CA THR A 28 1.06 49.81 32.99
C THR A 28 0.46 49.33 34.32
N ASP A 29 0.85 49.97 35.43
CA ASP A 29 0.58 49.57 36.84
C ASP A 29 -0.89 49.33 37.20
N GLN A 30 -1.83 49.70 36.34
CA GLN A 30 -3.27 49.49 36.54
C GLN A 30 -3.87 48.37 35.66
N GLY A 31 -3.04 47.65 34.90
CA GLY A 31 -3.46 46.52 34.05
C GLY A 31 -4.27 46.90 32.80
N ARG A 32 -4.37 48.20 32.51
CA ARG A 32 -5.27 48.73 31.49
C ARG A 32 -4.58 48.80 30.13
N THR A 33 -3.46 49.50 29.99
CA THR A 33 -2.91 49.79 28.65
C THR A 33 -1.79 48.83 28.24
N CYS A 34 -1.90 48.23 27.04
CA CYS A 34 -0.85 47.40 26.45
C CYS A 34 0.32 48.24 25.91
N LEU A 35 1.50 48.12 26.52
CA LEU A 35 2.71 48.79 26.07
C LEU A 35 3.54 47.94 25.09
N GLY A 36 3.48 46.62 25.23
CA GLY A 36 4.29 45.70 24.44
C GLY A 36 4.00 44.24 24.75
N ILE A 37 4.81 43.35 24.18
CA ILE A 37 4.76 41.92 24.44
C ILE A 37 6.16 41.43 24.81
N MET A 38 6.24 40.60 25.85
CA MET A 38 7.45 39.88 26.19
C MET A 38 7.34 38.44 25.69
N GLU A 39 8.27 38.00 24.84
CA GLU A 39 8.35 36.62 24.37
C GLU A 39 9.18 35.75 25.31
N HIS A 40 8.74 34.52 25.52
CA HIS A 40 9.41 33.56 26.40
C HIS A 40 10.87 33.30 25.97
N GLN A 41 11.11 33.14 24.67
CA GLN A 41 12.47 32.94 24.13
C GLN A 41 13.41 34.15 24.32
N LEU A 42 12.85 35.35 24.43
CA LEU A 42 13.63 36.56 24.69
C LEU A 42 13.93 36.68 26.18
N ALA A 43 12.96 36.32 27.04
CA ALA A 43 13.14 36.31 28.49
C ALA A 43 14.21 35.29 28.90
N ASP A 44 14.15 34.07 28.37
CA ASP A 44 15.15 33.02 28.63
C ASP A 44 16.56 33.47 28.20
N ARG A 45 16.67 34.13 27.04
CA ARG A 45 17.95 34.66 26.55
C ARG A 45 18.46 35.80 27.43
N ALA A 46 17.59 36.72 27.84
CA ALA A 46 17.95 37.81 28.73
C ALA A 46 18.42 37.29 30.10
N GLU A 47 17.75 36.27 30.67
CA GLU A 47 18.21 35.60 31.89
C GLU A 47 19.59 34.95 31.71
N ALA A 48 19.80 34.23 30.61
CA ALA A 48 21.09 33.60 30.30
C ALA A 48 22.25 34.63 30.17
N HIS A 49 21.93 35.89 29.89
CA HIS A 49 22.87 37.00 29.81
C HIS A 49 22.94 37.85 31.09
N GLY A 50 22.31 37.43 32.20
CA GLY A 50 22.35 38.13 33.48
C GLY A 50 21.47 39.39 33.54
N LEU A 51 20.49 39.52 32.64
CA LEU A 51 19.58 40.67 32.56
C LEU A 51 18.25 40.42 33.28
N GLY A 52 18.15 39.37 34.09
CA GLY A 52 16.90 38.95 34.74
C GLY A 52 16.27 40.00 35.66
N ASP A 53 17.09 40.83 36.32
CA ASP A 53 16.66 41.88 37.25
C ASP A 53 16.22 43.17 36.55
N PHE A 54 16.45 43.29 35.25
CA PHE A 54 16.04 44.47 34.49
C PHE A 54 14.52 44.51 34.30
N PRO A 55 13.90 45.71 34.28
CA PRO A 55 12.49 45.87 33.97
C PRO A 55 12.13 45.32 32.59
N VAL A 56 10.96 44.70 32.47
CA VAL A 56 10.46 44.11 31.20
C VAL A 56 10.33 45.18 30.11
N GLN A 57 10.02 46.43 30.46
CA GLN A 57 9.87 47.53 29.50
C GLN A 57 11.12 47.84 28.66
N GLU A 58 12.30 47.47 29.15
CA GLU A 58 13.58 47.70 28.46
C GLU A 58 13.76 46.74 27.28
N TYR A 59 13.20 45.54 27.36
CA TYR A 59 13.42 44.45 26.39
C TYR A 59 12.15 43.95 25.70
N MET A 60 10.97 44.43 26.09
CA MET A 60 9.72 44.06 25.43
C MET A 60 9.70 44.49 23.95
N GLY A 61 9.01 43.70 23.12
CA GLY A 61 8.65 44.15 21.78
C GLY A 61 7.64 45.30 21.87
N ARG A 62 8.02 46.49 21.39
CA ARG A 62 7.16 47.69 21.36
C ARG A 62 6.34 47.81 20.07
N SER A 63 6.85 47.27 18.97
CA SER A 63 6.15 47.23 17.68
C SER A 63 5.21 46.04 17.66
N ILE A 64 4.07 46.19 18.34
CA ILE A 64 3.04 45.16 18.42
C ILE A 64 1.77 45.60 17.69
N SER A 65 1.22 44.67 16.93
CA SER A 65 -0.10 44.83 16.35
C SER A 65 -1.15 44.41 17.37
N LYS A 66 -2.24 45.19 17.45
CA LYS A 66 -3.36 45.04 18.37
C LYS A 66 -4.64 44.98 17.54
N VAL A 67 -5.70 44.38 18.09
CA VAL A 67 -7.01 44.29 17.45
C VAL A 67 -8.11 44.73 18.41
N THR A 68 -9.23 45.24 17.92
CA THR A 68 -10.44 45.47 18.74
C THR A 68 -11.36 44.24 18.78
N PRO A 69 -12.36 44.18 19.68
CA PRO A 69 -13.29 43.03 19.75
C PRO A 69 -14.13 42.84 18.49
N ASP A 70 -14.39 43.92 17.76
CA ASP A 70 -15.17 43.94 16.52
C ASP A 70 -14.32 43.66 15.27
N GLU A 71 -13.00 43.56 15.42
CA GLU A 71 -12.11 43.28 14.30
C GLU A 71 -12.25 41.85 13.78
N SER A 72 -12.11 41.72 12.46
CA SER A 72 -12.25 40.42 11.80
C SER A 72 -11.12 39.45 12.17
N LEU A 73 -11.43 38.14 12.16
CA LEU A 73 -10.45 37.08 12.31
C LEU A 73 -9.32 37.15 11.26
N TYR A 74 -9.58 37.78 10.10
CA TYR A 74 -8.57 38.08 9.07
C TYR A 74 -7.36 38.80 9.66
N THR A 75 -7.61 39.90 10.37
CA THR A 75 -6.57 40.80 10.89
C THR A 75 -5.71 40.05 11.90
N VAL A 76 -6.37 39.25 12.75
CA VAL A 76 -5.70 38.36 13.71
C VAL A 76 -4.80 37.34 12.99
N MET A 77 -5.29 36.72 11.91
CA MET A 77 -4.50 35.77 11.12
C MET A 77 -3.29 36.43 10.45
N GLU A 78 -3.45 37.61 9.87
CA GLU A 78 -2.37 38.37 9.24
C GLU A 78 -1.26 38.68 10.27
N ILE A 79 -1.64 39.12 11.47
CA ILE A 79 -0.70 39.41 12.55
C ILE A 79 0.04 38.13 13.00
N ILE A 80 -0.67 37.02 13.21
CA ILE A 80 -0.06 35.78 13.73
C ILE A 80 0.80 35.04 12.71
N ILE A 81 0.39 35.04 11.44
CA ILE A 81 1.00 34.24 10.38
C ILE A 81 2.02 35.06 9.59
N ASN A 82 1.65 36.24 9.09
CA ASN A 82 2.51 37.04 8.22
C ASN A 82 3.48 37.89 9.02
N GLN A 83 3.02 38.57 10.07
CA GLN A 83 3.87 39.40 10.92
C GLN A 83 4.63 38.56 11.96
N GLY A 84 4.23 37.30 12.16
CA GLY A 84 4.91 36.36 13.05
C GLY A 84 4.67 36.60 14.55
N GLN A 85 3.76 37.50 14.92
CA GLN A 85 3.47 37.84 16.31
C GLN A 85 2.63 36.73 16.97
N ARG A 86 3.21 36.02 17.94
CA ARG A 86 2.62 34.76 18.48
C ARG A 86 1.37 34.95 19.34
N LEU A 87 1.14 36.18 19.80
CA LEU A 87 0.05 36.58 20.68
C LEU A 87 -0.46 37.94 20.21
N VAL A 88 -1.76 38.10 20.03
CA VAL A 88 -2.40 39.35 19.61
C VAL A 88 -3.25 39.89 20.76
N PRO A 89 -2.91 41.05 21.34
CA PRO A 89 -3.74 41.70 22.36
C PRO A 89 -5.04 42.21 21.75
N VAL A 90 -6.17 41.91 22.39
CA VAL A 90 -7.49 42.46 22.08
C VAL A 90 -7.73 43.66 22.99
N VAL A 91 -7.93 44.83 22.39
CA VAL A 91 -7.97 46.12 23.08
C VAL A 91 -9.27 46.86 22.78
N GLU A 92 -9.96 47.31 23.83
CA GLU A 92 -11.18 48.13 23.74
C GLU A 92 -10.99 49.36 24.63
N ASN A 93 -11.28 50.57 24.13
CA ASN A 93 -11.07 51.83 24.87
C ASN A 93 -9.64 52.00 25.45
N GLN A 94 -8.62 51.54 24.71
CA GLN A 94 -7.21 51.48 25.14
C GLN A 94 -6.90 50.50 26.27
N GLU A 95 -7.87 49.67 26.68
CA GLU A 95 -7.71 48.64 27.71
C GLU A 95 -7.59 47.24 27.12
N ILE A 96 -6.66 46.41 27.61
CA ILE A 96 -6.61 44.99 27.21
C ILE A 96 -7.76 44.25 27.87
N ILE A 97 -8.67 43.72 27.05
CA ILE A 97 -9.76 42.86 27.53
C ILE A 97 -9.49 41.38 27.27
N GLY A 98 -8.55 41.05 26.37
CA GLY A 98 -8.24 39.68 26.01
C GLY A 98 -6.96 39.52 25.19
N VAL A 99 -6.62 38.27 24.90
CA VAL A 99 -5.52 37.93 23.99
C VAL A 99 -5.96 36.78 23.09
N ILE A 100 -5.49 36.77 21.84
CA ILE A 100 -5.66 35.66 20.92
C ILE A 100 -4.29 35.08 20.62
N THR A 101 -4.11 33.79 20.91
CA THR A 101 -2.86 33.08 20.61
C THR A 101 -2.96 32.30 19.31
N ARG A 102 -1.81 31.86 18.79
CA ARG A 102 -1.78 30.92 17.66
C ARG A 102 -2.56 29.63 17.93
N THR A 103 -2.59 29.16 19.18
CA THR A 103 -3.35 27.97 19.57
C THR A 103 -4.86 28.24 19.52
N ASP A 104 -5.30 29.40 20.01
CA ASP A 104 -6.70 29.80 19.96
C ASP A 104 -7.17 29.97 18.51
N LEU A 105 -6.31 30.55 17.65
CA LEU A 105 -6.58 30.64 16.22
C LEU A 105 -6.70 29.25 15.60
N ILE A 106 -5.80 28.31 15.90
CA ILE A 106 -5.87 26.94 15.38
C ILE A 106 -7.14 26.24 15.88
N ASN A 107 -7.45 26.32 17.18
CA ASN A 107 -8.64 25.71 17.76
C ASN A 107 -9.92 26.31 17.16
N THR A 108 -10.00 27.63 17.00
CA THR A 108 -11.13 28.32 16.35
C THR A 108 -11.25 27.94 14.87
N LEU A 109 -10.14 27.76 14.16
CA LEU A 109 -10.14 27.29 12.77
C LEU A 109 -10.55 25.81 12.64
N VAL A 110 -10.35 25.03 13.70
CA VAL A 110 -10.80 23.63 13.81
C VAL A 110 -12.28 23.57 14.18
N GLU A 111 -12.75 24.42 15.09
CA GLU A 111 -14.13 24.47 15.58
C GLU A 111 -15.10 25.18 14.60
N GLU A 112 -14.68 26.25 13.93
CA GLU A 112 -15.52 27.06 13.03
C GLU A 112 -14.80 27.47 11.71
N PRO A 113 -14.53 26.51 10.79
CA PRO A 113 -13.79 26.76 9.55
C PRO A 113 -14.48 27.69 8.52
N ALA A 114 -15.73 28.08 8.76
CA ALA A 114 -16.49 29.01 7.90
C ALA A 114 -16.05 30.48 8.03
N ARG A 115 -15.26 30.84 9.06
CA ARG A 115 -14.82 32.22 9.32
C ARG A 115 -13.51 32.62 8.62
N ILE A 116 -12.95 31.76 7.75
CA ILE A 116 -11.74 32.08 6.99
C ILE A 116 -12.09 33.06 5.85
N PRO A 117 -11.56 34.29 5.85
CA PRO A 117 -11.83 35.27 4.80
C PRO A 117 -11.16 34.86 3.47
N GLU A 118 -11.90 34.98 2.38
CA GLU A 118 -11.50 34.58 1.03
C GLU A 118 -10.22 35.31 0.53
N ASN A 119 -9.86 36.43 1.14
CA ASN A 119 -8.81 37.35 0.67
C ASN A 119 -7.38 36.85 0.95
N LEU A 120 -7.20 35.85 1.83
CA LEU A 120 -5.93 35.12 2.05
C LEU A 120 -5.69 34.02 1.01
N LEU A 121 -6.61 33.81 0.05
CA LEU A 121 -6.44 32.86 -1.05
C LEU A 121 -5.59 33.52 -2.15
N PRO A 122 -4.47 32.92 -2.57
CA PRO A 122 -3.66 33.44 -3.67
C PRO A 122 -4.45 33.36 -4.99
N GLY A 123 -5.01 34.51 -5.39
CA GLY A 123 -5.66 34.77 -6.66
C GLY A 123 -6.98 34.03 -6.84
N ARG A 124 -7.98 34.71 -7.42
CA ARG A 124 -9.08 34.06 -8.12
C ARG A 124 -8.46 33.13 -9.18
N ARG A 125 -8.23 31.87 -8.83
CA ARG A 125 -8.03 30.80 -9.81
C ARG A 125 -9.33 30.74 -10.57
N GLN A 126 -9.28 31.09 -11.86
CA GLN A 126 -10.37 30.86 -12.80
C GLN A 126 -11.03 29.52 -12.45
N GLU A 127 -12.30 29.55 -12.10
CA GLU A 127 -13.11 28.34 -11.95
C GLU A 127 -13.14 27.65 -13.32
N ARG A 128 -12.16 26.78 -13.57
CA ARG A 128 -12.03 26.08 -14.85
C ARG A 128 -12.93 24.88 -14.81
N SER A 129 -13.97 24.90 -15.64
CA SER A 129 -14.71 23.70 -15.96
C SER A 129 -13.84 22.79 -16.82
N ILE A 130 -13.73 21.52 -16.43
CA ILE A 130 -13.05 20.47 -17.18
C ILE A 130 -14.05 19.52 -17.85
N THR A 131 -15.30 19.94 -18.04
CA THR A 131 -16.37 19.15 -18.65
C THR A 131 -15.98 18.61 -20.03
N SER A 132 -15.33 19.41 -20.87
CA SER A 132 -14.85 18.99 -22.18
C SER A 132 -13.78 17.90 -22.07
N LEU A 133 -12.85 18.02 -21.12
CA LEU A 133 -11.84 17.00 -20.85
C LEU A 133 -12.48 15.70 -20.36
N MET A 134 -13.45 15.78 -19.44
CA MET A 134 -14.19 14.61 -18.97
C MET A 134 -14.91 13.91 -20.12
N ARG A 135 -15.63 14.66 -20.97
CA ARG A 135 -16.36 14.11 -22.12
C ARG A 135 -15.43 13.40 -23.12
N ASN A 136 -14.25 13.95 -23.34
CA ASN A 136 -13.31 13.42 -24.33
C ASN A 136 -12.47 12.26 -23.80
N ARG A 137 -12.26 12.16 -22.48
CA ARG A 137 -11.34 11.18 -21.87
C ARG A 137 -12.04 10.02 -21.17
N LEU A 138 -13.29 10.20 -20.74
CA LEU A 138 -14.05 9.15 -20.05
C LEU A 138 -14.89 8.35 -21.04
N PRO A 139 -15.09 7.04 -20.79
CA PRO A 139 -16.11 6.28 -21.49
C PRO A 139 -17.49 6.96 -21.35
N LYS A 140 -18.30 6.89 -22.41
CA LYS A 140 -19.64 7.50 -22.42
C LYS A 140 -20.51 7.02 -21.26
N SER A 141 -20.42 5.74 -20.89
CA SER A 141 -21.12 5.15 -19.75
C SER A 141 -20.73 5.81 -18.43
N VAL A 142 -19.43 5.97 -18.19
CA VAL A 142 -18.90 6.61 -16.96
C VAL A 142 -19.29 8.08 -16.91
N TYR A 143 -19.17 8.82 -18.01
CA TYR A 143 -19.57 10.22 -18.06
C TYR A 143 -21.06 10.40 -17.74
N ALA A 144 -21.93 9.55 -18.31
CA ALA A 144 -23.36 9.57 -18.02
C ALA A 144 -23.68 9.20 -16.57
N LEU A 145 -23.00 8.18 -16.04
CA LEU A 145 -23.10 7.76 -14.64
C LEU A 145 -22.78 8.91 -13.67
N LEU A 146 -21.69 9.64 -13.90
CA LEU A 146 -21.33 10.80 -13.07
C LEU A 146 -22.42 11.88 -13.08
N GLY A 147 -23.06 12.11 -14.24
CA GLY A 147 -24.21 13.01 -14.36
C GLY A 147 -25.40 12.57 -13.52
N GLN A 148 -25.77 11.28 -13.60
CA GLN A 148 -26.86 10.70 -12.80
C GLN A 148 -26.58 10.78 -11.29
N CYS A 149 -25.32 10.54 -10.88
CA CYS A 149 -24.89 10.69 -9.50
C CYS A 149 -25.08 12.15 -9.01
N GLY A 150 -24.71 13.11 -9.85
CA GLY A 150 -24.90 14.54 -9.60
C GLY A 150 -26.36 14.93 -9.37
N GLU A 151 -27.24 14.52 -10.29
CA GLU A 151 -28.69 14.75 -10.17
C GLU A 151 -29.28 14.12 -8.91
N LEU A 152 -28.80 12.93 -8.54
CA LEU A 152 -29.24 12.24 -7.34
C LEU A 152 -28.86 13.00 -6.06
N ALA A 153 -27.64 13.53 -6.00
CA ALA A 153 -27.16 14.33 -4.88
C ALA A 153 -27.94 15.64 -4.75
N GLU A 154 -28.20 16.32 -5.88
CA GLU A 154 -28.94 17.58 -5.94
C GLU A 154 -30.35 17.44 -5.36
N LYS A 155 -31.06 16.35 -5.68
CA LYS A 155 -32.41 16.05 -5.14
C LYS A 155 -32.46 15.94 -3.61
N ARG A 156 -31.33 15.73 -2.96
CA ARG A 156 -31.19 15.63 -1.50
C ARG A 156 -30.51 16.84 -0.88
N GLY A 157 -30.13 17.84 -1.67
CA GLY A 157 -29.40 19.02 -1.21
C GLY A 157 -27.95 18.74 -0.80
N TRP A 158 -27.36 17.64 -1.28
CA TRP A 158 -25.96 17.30 -0.99
C TRP A 158 -25.03 17.80 -2.10
N LYS A 159 -23.81 18.18 -1.72
CA LYS A 159 -22.75 18.40 -2.71
C LYS A 159 -21.97 17.12 -2.95
N LEU A 160 -21.73 16.82 -4.22
CA LEU A 160 -21.05 15.61 -4.67
C LEU A 160 -19.80 15.96 -5.47
N TYR A 161 -18.71 15.30 -5.11
CA TYR A 161 -17.42 15.48 -5.73
C TYR A 161 -16.84 14.15 -6.19
N ALA A 162 -16.31 14.08 -7.41
CA ALA A 162 -15.32 13.07 -7.76
C ALA A 162 -13.93 13.55 -7.29
N VAL A 163 -13.11 12.69 -6.69
CA VAL A 163 -11.88 13.12 -5.99
C VAL A 163 -10.67 12.25 -6.29
N GLY A 164 -9.48 12.70 -5.89
CA GLY A 164 -8.34 11.81 -5.74
C GLY A 164 -7.67 11.36 -7.04
N GLY A 165 -7.32 10.08 -7.10
CA GLY A 165 -6.60 9.48 -8.22
C GLY A 165 -7.37 9.56 -9.53
N PHE A 166 -8.71 9.45 -9.47
CA PHE A 166 -9.59 9.59 -10.62
C PHE A 166 -9.42 10.95 -11.31
N VAL A 167 -9.46 12.04 -10.53
CA VAL A 167 -9.30 13.41 -11.05
C VAL A 167 -7.90 13.64 -11.61
N ARG A 168 -6.87 13.19 -10.90
CA ARG A 168 -5.47 13.25 -11.35
C ARG A 168 -5.28 12.55 -12.69
N ASP A 169 -5.82 11.34 -12.82
CA ASP A 169 -5.61 10.50 -13.99
C ASP A 169 -6.38 11.05 -15.21
N ILE A 170 -7.56 11.64 -15.00
CA ILE A 170 -8.24 12.45 -16.03
C ILE A 170 -7.30 13.54 -16.53
N LEU A 171 -6.66 14.33 -15.65
CA LEU A 171 -5.75 15.42 -16.05
C LEU A 171 -4.49 14.90 -16.78
N LEU A 172 -3.96 13.76 -16.34
CA LEU A 172 -2.76 13.11 -16.88
C LEU A 172 -3.00 12.29 -18.17
N GLN A 173 -4.24 12.20 -18.68
CA GLN A 173 -4.59 11.36 -19.83
C GLN A 173 -4.34 9.87 -19.59
N ARG A 174 -4.60 9.40 -18.37
CA ARG A 174 -4.48 7.97 -18.03
C ARG A 174 -5.86 7.36 -17.84
N PRO A 175 -6.11 6.14 -18.36
CA PRO A 175 -7.36 5.45 -18.10
C PRO A 175 -7.43 5.09 -16.62
N ASN A 176 -8.51 5.52 -15.96
CA ASN A 176 -8.83 5.13 -14.59
C ASN A 176 -10.36 5.02 -14.46
N LEU A 177 -10.82 3.85 -14.03
CA LEU A 177 -12.24 3.54 -13.83
C LEU A 177 -12.59 3.35 -12.35
N ASP A 178 -11.63 3.57 -11.44
CA ASP A 178 -11.84 3.57 -10.00
C ASP A 178 -12.49 4.91 -9.62
N ILE A 179 -13.82 4.91 -9.52
CA ILE A 179 -14.59 6.12 -9.25
C ILE A 179 -14.66 6.33 -7.73
N ASP A 180 -13.92 7.34 -7.25
CA ASP A 180 -13.96 7.83 -5.87
C ASP A 180 -14.90 9.04 -5.77
N LEU A 181 -16.00 8.89 -5.03
CA LEU A 181 -16.97 9.95 -4.74
C LEU A 181 -16.89 10.39 -3.27
N VAL A 182 -16.95 11.70 -3.06
CA VAL A 182 -17.07 12.32 -1.74
C VAL A 182 -18.34 13.16 -1.68
N VAL A 183 -19.12 12.93 -0.63
CA VAL A 183 -20.39 13.63 -0.36
C VAL A 183 -20.20 14.58 0.82
N GLU A 184 -20.47 15.88 0.63
CA GLU A 184 -20.71 16.79 1.75
C GLU A 184 -22.15 16.58 2.25
N GLY A 185 -22.32 15.63 3.17
CA GLY A 185 -23.61 15.12 3.62
C GLY A 185 -23.49 13.70 4.15
N ASP A 186 -24.54 12.89 4.03
CA ASP A 186 -24.48 11.47 4.41
C ASP A 186 -24.10 10.60 3.18
N GLY A 187 -22.83 10.21 3.12
CA GLY A 187 -22.31 9.37 2.05
C GLY A 187 -22.89 7.95 2.04
N ILE A 188 -23.26 7.38 3.18
CA ILE A 188 -23.85 6.02 3.24
C ILE A 188 -25.29 6.08 2.73
N ALA A 189 -26.05 7.10 3.11
CA ALA A 189 -27.40 7.32 2.58
C ALA A 189 -27.37 7.58 1.07
N PHE A 190 -26.41 8.36 0.57
CA PHE A 190 -26.19 8.55 -0.86
C PHE A 190 -25.88 7.23 -1.57
N ALA A 191 -24.91 6.46 -1.09
CA ALA A 191 -24.53 5.18 -1.67
C ALA A 191 -25.70 4.19 -1.69
N THR A 192 -26.51 4.16 -0.62
CA THR A 192 -27.69 3.28 -0.53
C THR A 192 -28.69 3.65 -1.61
N LYS A 193 -28.95 4.94 -1.80
CA LYS A 193 -29.88 5.39 -2.83
C LYS A 193 -29.34 5.17 -4.24
N LEU A 194 -28.05 5.39 -4.44
CA LEU A 194 -27.38 5.13 -5.70
C LEU A 194 -27.49 3.66 -6.11
N ALA A 195 -27.24 2.74 -5.18
CA ALA A 195 -27.42 1.30 -5.40
C ALA A 195 -28.86 0.95 -5.80
N GLN A 196 -29.86 1.55 -5.15
CA GLN A 196 -31.28 1.34 -5.51
C GLN A 196 -31.62 1.82 -6.92
N VAL A 197 -31.12 3.01 -7.31
CA VAL A 197 -31.40 3.61 -8.62
C VAL A 197 -30.72 2.84 -9.75
N LEU A 198 -29.50 2.35 -9.51
CA LEU A 198 -28.69 1.66 -10.52
C LEU A 198 -28.81 0.13 -10.47
N GLY A 199 -29.69 -0.42 -9.62
CA GLY A 199 -29.84 -1.87 -9.46
C GLY A 199 -28.62 -2.59 -8.88
N GLY A 200 -27.75 -1.86 -8.18
CA GLY A 200 -26.51 -2.37 -7.58
C GLY A 200 -26.68 -2.90 -6.16
N ARG A 201 -25.58 -3.40 -5.60
CA ARG A 201 -25.45 -3.85 -4.21
C ARG A 201 -24.54 -2.90 -3.44
N ILE A 202 -24.75 -2.78 -2.14
CA ILE A 202 -23.93 -1.93 -1.26
C ILE A 202 -23.16 -2.75 -0.24
N ARG A 203 -21.92 -2.34 0.05
CA ARG A 203 -21.14 -2.76 1.23
C ARG A 203 -20.72 -1.52 2.00
N SER A 204 -21.32 -1.30 3.17
CA SER A 204 -21.04 -0.13 4.01
C SER A 204 -20.07 -0.46 5.15
N HIS A 205 -19.18 0.47 5.46
CA HIS A 205 -18.29 0.45 6.62
C HIS A 205 -18.63 1.66 7.52
N SER A 206 -19.62 1.50 8.39
CA SER A 206 -20.17 2.57 9.24
C SER A 206 -19.11 3.29 10.08
N LYS A 207 -18.14 2.56 10.65
CA LYS A 207 -17.03 3.13 11.45
C LYS A 207 -16.24 4.21 10.71
N PHE A 208 -16.09 4.08 9.40
CA PHE A 208 -15.33 5.02 8.56
C PHE A 208 -16.23 5.92 7.71
N ARG A 209 -17.55 5.78 7.82
CA ARG A 209 -18.55 6.50 7.00
C ARG A 209 -18.28 6.38 5.50
N THR A 210 -17.88 5.18 5.07
CA THR A 210 -17.65 4.83 3.67
C THR A 210 -18.57 3.70 3.23
N ALA A 211 -18.82 3.62 1.94
CA ALA A 211 -19.57 2.55 1.32
C ALA A 211 -19.04 2.28 -0.09
N VAL A 212 -19.10 1.02 -0.50
CA VAL A 212 -18.80 0.60 -1.87
C VAL A 212 -20.10 0.19 -2.54
N VAL A 213 -20.44 0.83 -3.65
CA VAL A 213 -21.55 0.43 -4.52
C VAL A 213 -20.99 -0.45 -5.62
N ILE A 214 -21.57 -1.64 -5.77
CA ILE A 214 -21.20 -2.64 -6.78
C ILE A 214 -22.35 -2.74 -7.77
N LEU A 215 -22.12 -2.30 -9.01
CA LEU A 215 -23.11 -2.31 -10.08
C LEU A 215 -23.29 -3.72 -10.69
N PRO A 216 -24.37 -3.96 -11.45
CA PRO A 216 -24.63 -5.26 -12.09
C PRO A 216 -23.51 -5.76 -13.01
N ASP A 217 -22.75 -4.85 -13.62
CA ASP A 217 -21.59 -5.13 -14.46
C ASP A 217 -20.28 -5.31 -13.67
N ASN A 218 -20.38 -5.43 -12.33
CA ASN A 218 -19.26 -5.47 -11.37
C ASN A 218 -18.42 -4.19 -11.28
N GLN A 219 -18.82 -3.08 -11.90
CA GLN A 219 -18.18 -1.80 -11.67
C GLN A 219 -18.36 -1.39 -10.20
N ARG A 220 -17.27 -0.90 -9.58
CA ARG A 220 -17.26 -0.45 -8.19
C ARG A 220 -17.18 1.05 -8.12
N ILE A 221 -17.97 1.65 -7.24
CA ILE A 221 -17.97 3.07 -6.93
C ILE A 221 -17.74 3.20 -5.43
N ASP A 222 -16.62 3.81 -5.07
CA ASP A 222 -16.29 4.10 -3.69
C ASP A 222 -16.93 5.43 -3.30
N VAL A 223 -17.71 5.42 -2.23
CA VAL A 223 -18.41 6.59 -1.70
C VAL A 223 -17.94 6.84 -0.28
N ALA A 224 -17.46 8.05 -0.03
CA ALA A 224 -17.06 8.51 1.29
C ALA A 224 -17.85 9.76 1.69
N THR A 225 -18.11 9.88 2.99
CA THR A 225 -18.56 11.15 3.56
C THR A 225 -17.36 12.08 3.73
N ALA A 226 -17.50 13.35 3.32
CA ALA A 226 -16.48 14.37 3.53
C ALA A 226 -16.14 14.48 5.02
N ARG A 227 -14.85 14.35 5.33
CA ARG A 227 -14.42 14.16 6.70
C ARG A 227 -13.10 14.85 7.05
N LEU A 228 -12.99 15.27 8.30
CA LEU A 228 -11.73 15.68 8.90
C LEU A 228 -11.08 14.45 9.56
N GLU A 229 -9.76 14.35 9.47
CA GLU A 229 -8.99 13.32 10.16
C GLU A 229 -8.13 13.96 11.25
N TYR A 230 -8.27 13.46 12.48
CA TYR A 230 -7.40 13.79 13.60
C TYR A 230 -6.56 12.56 13.97
N TYR A 231 -5.26 12.76 14.20
CA TYR A 231 -4.34 11.71 14.64
C TYR A 231 -3.95 11.97 16.10
N GLU A 232 -4.33 11.07 17.01
CA GLU A 232 -4.02 11.21 18.44
C GLU A 232 -2.51 11.23 18.72
N HIS A 233 -1.75 10.45 17.94
CA HIS A 233 -0.29 10.43 17.99
C HIS A 233 0.30 10.07 16.62
N PRO A 234 1.58 10.42 16.37
CA PRO A 234 2.25 10.13 15.11
C PRO A 234 2.18 8.63 14.73
N ALA A 235 1.87 8.35 13.45
CA ALA A 235 1.67 7.01 12.88
C ALA A 235 0.41 6.21 13.31
N ALA A 236 -0.50 6.82 14.09
CA ALA A 236 -1.79 6.22 14.48
C ALA A 236 -2.79 6.11 13.31
N LEU A 237 -3.89 5.38 13.52
CA LEU A 237 -5.07 5.47 12.65
C LEU A 237 -5.85 6.76 12.97
N PRO A 238 -6.48 7.41 11.97
CA PRO A 238 -7.20 8.65 12.21
C PRO A 238 -8.59 8.45 12.81
N THR A 239 -9.04 9.42 13.60
CA THR A 239 -10.43 9.62 14.04
C THR A 239 -11.15 10.54 13.04
N VAL A 240 -12.45 10.33 12.82
CA VAL A 240 -13.19 10.87 11.66
C VAL A 240 -14.38 11.74 12.09
N GLU A 241 -14.45 12.99 11.62
CA GLU A 241 -15.57 13.94 11.86
C GLU A 241 -16.15 14.49 10.55
N LEU A 242 -17.41 14.97 10.53
CA LEU A 242 -17.99 15.58 9.32
C LEU A 242 -17.26 16.87 8.96
N SER A 243 -16.99 17.10 7.68
CA SER A 243 -16.31 18.34 7.25
C SER A 243 -16.63 18.74 5.82
N SER A 244 -16.04 19.86 5.37
CA SER A 244 -16.09 20.31 3.99
C SER A 244 -15.12 19.55 3.09
N ILE A 245 -15.35 19.60 1.78
CA ILE A 245 -14.48 19.03 0.75
C ILE A 245 -13.05 19.56 0.88
N LYS A 246 -12.87 20.83 1.28
CA LYS A 246 -11.55 21.42 1.50
C LYS A 246 -10.77 20.68 2.58
N MET A 247 -11.43 20.33 3.68
CA MET A 247 -10.79 19.59 4.79
C MET A 247 -10.58 18.11 4.44
N ASP A 248 -11.50 17.48 3.68
CA ASP A 248 -11.28 16.13 3.15
C ASP A 248 -10.10 16.06 2.18
N LEU A 249 -9.89 17.10 1.37
CA LEU A 249 -8.73 17.18 0.48
C LEU A 249 -7.44 17.47 1.26
N PHE A 250 -7.49 18.24 2.36
CA PHE A 250 -6.31 18.61 3.15
C PHE A 250 -5.63 17.44 3.86
N ARG A 251 -6.40 16.43 4.27
CA ARG A 251 -5.88 15.21 4.92
C ARG A 251 -5.20 14.22 3.95
N ARG A 252 -5.20 14.51 2.65
CA ARG A 252 -4.61 13.62 1.63
C ARG A 252 -3.09 13.72 1.60
N ASP A 253 -2.48 12.80 0.87
CA ASP A 253 -1.02 12.67 0.84
C ASP A 253 -0.33 13.79 0.06
N PHE A 254 -0.75 14.02 -1.19
CA PHE A 254 -0.09 14.94 -2.12
C PHE A 254 -1.08 15.87 -2.83
N SER A 255 -0.60 17.06 -3.21
CA SER A 255 -1.36 18.07 -3.96
C SER A 255 -2.01 17.51 -5.23
N ILE A 256 -1.29 16.66 -5.97
CA ILE A 256 -1.78 16.01 -7.19
C ILE A 256 -2.95 15.05 -6.94
N ASN A 257 -3.11 14.57 -5.70
CA ASN A 257 -4.21 13.71 -5.27
C ASN A 257 -5.28 14.48 -4.46
N ALA A 258 -5.05 15.77 -4.21
CA ALA A 258 -5.93 16.66 -3.46
C ALA A 258 -6.75 17.55 -4.40
N LEU A 259 -7.30 16.92 -5.44
CA LEU A 259 -8.13 17.54 -6.46
C LEU A 259 -9.55 16.96 -6.38
N ALA A 260 -10.55 17.79 -6.68
CA ALA A 260 -11.94 17.39 -6.74
C ALA A 260 -12.65 17.98 -7.95
N ILE A 261 -13.67 17.30 -8.46
CA ILE A 261 -14.55 17.78 -9.52
C ILE A 261 -15.96 17.77 -8.98
N GLU A 262 -16.64 18.92 -9.00
CA GLU A 262 -18.04 18.99 -8.61
C GLU A 262 -18.94 18.33 -9.68
N LEU A 263 -19.87 17.51 -9.22
CA LEU A 263 -20.78 16.74 -10.09
C LEU A 263 -22.22 17.23 -10.04
N ASN A 264 -22.56 18.16 -9.14
CA ASN A 264 -23.91 18.73 -9.06
C ASN A 264 -24.32 19.41 -10.39
N PRO A 265 -25.61 19.33 -10.79
CA PRO A 265 -26.14 20.10 -11.91
C PRO A 265 -25.82 21.61 -11.78
N GLY A 266 -25.56 22.28 -12.91
CA GLY A 266 -25.15 23.70 -12.93
C GLY A 266 -23.67 23.94 -12.58
N ARG A 267 -23.03 23.07 -11.79
CA ARG A 267 -21.59 23.12 -11.48
C ARG A 267 -20.81 21.90 -11.98
N PHE A 268 -21.45 21.06 -12.79
CA PHE A 268 -20.87 19.83 -13.31
C PHE A 268 -19.54 20.10 -14.02
N GLY A 269 -18.50 19.38 -13.61
CA GLY A 269 -17.16 19.50 -14.19
C GLY A 269 -16.34 20.66 -13.65
N ARG A 270 -16.81 21.40 -12.64
CA ARG A 270 -16.02 22.45 -11.96
C ARG A 270 -14.86 21.81 -11.19
N LEU A 271 -13.63 22.13 -11.58
CA LEU A 271 -12.43 21.64 -10.91
C LEU A 271 -12.14 22.47 -9.65
N VAL A 272 -11.98 21.79 -8.52
CA VAL A 272 -11.64 22.33 -7.21
C VAL A 272 -10.20 21.95 -6.88
N ASP A 273 -9.34 22.96 -6.76
CA ASP A 273 -7.91 22.82 -6.45
C ASP A 273 -7.47 23.90 -5.44
N PHE A 274 -7.49 23.55 -4.15
CA PHE A 274 -7.06 24.45 -3.06
C PHE A 274 -5.54 24.46 -2.86
N PHE A 275 -4.83 23.41 -3.27
CA PHE A 275 -3.44 23.15 -2.85
C PHE A 275 -2.42 23.24 -3.97
N GLY A 276 -2.85 23.55 -5.19
CA GLY A 276 -1.97 23.68 -6.36
C GLY A 276 -1.65 22.38 -7.08
N GLY A 277 -2.54 21.38 -6.99
CA GLY A 277 -2.36 20.10 -7.67
C GLY A 277 -2.24 20.24 -9.19
N GLN A 278 -2.96 21.17 -9.83
CA GLN A 278 -2.83 21.41 -11.28
C GLN A 278 -1.44 21.91 -11.67
N ARG A 279 -0.90 22.84 -10.87
CA ARG A 279 0.46 23.38 -11.08
C ARG A 279 1.49 22.29 -10.90
N ASP A 280 1.38 21.52 -9.82
CA ASP A 280 2.32 20.43 -9.51
C ASP A 280 2.24 19.29 -10.56
N ILE A 281 1.06 19.01 -11.14
CA ILE A 281 0.93 18.12 -12.31
C ILE A 281 1.69 18.68 -13.53
N LYS A 282 1.51 19.98 -13.84
CA LYS A 282 2.18 20.64 -14.97
C LYS A 282 3.71 20.67 -14.78
N GLU A 283 4.16 20.91 -13.56
CA GLU A 283 5.58 20.96 -13.17
C GLU A 283 6.16 19.56 -12.87
N ARG A 284 5.37 18.49 -13.01
CA ARG A 284 5.74 17.09 -12.70
C ARG A 284 6.38 16.93 -11.32
N THR A 285 5.76 17.55 -10.31
CA THR A 285 6.28 17.61 -8.94
C THR A 285 5.35 16.90 -7.95
N ILE A 286 5.92 16.08 -7.06
CA ILE A 286 5.22 15.48 -5.91
C ILE A 286 5.43 16.37 -4.69
N ARG A 287 4.34 16.91 -4.13
CA ARG A 287 4.35 17.83 -2.99
C ARG A 287 3.33 17.43 -1.94
N VAL A 288 3.75 17.39 -0.68
CA VAL A 288 2.83 17.19 0.48
C VAL A 288 2.03 18.44 0.79
N LEU A 289 0.86 18.26 1.41
CA LEU A 289 -0.08 19.34 1.73
C LEU A 289 0.34 20.19 2.94
N HIS A 290 1.07 19.60 3.89
CA HIS A 290 1.56 20.28 5.10
C HIS A 290 2.84 19.60 5.63
N SER A 291 3.57 20.31 6.51
CA SER A 291 4.88 19.89 7.02
C SER A 291 4.85 18.62 7.87
N LEU A 292 3.71 18.31 8.50
CA LEU A 292 3.55 17.13 9.37
C LEU A 292 3.09 15.87 8.63
N SER A 293 2.89 15.92 7.31
CA SER A 293 2.30 14.82 6.52
C SER A 293 3.01 13.47 6.72
N PHE A 294 4.35 13.46 6.76
CA PHE A 294 5.12 12.23 6.99
C PHE A 294 5.26 11.83 8.46
N VAL A 295 4.96 12.75 9.40
CA VAL A 295 4.93 12.45 10.84
C VAL A 295 3.60 11.78 11.18
N GLU A 296 2.50 12.27 10.61
CA GLU A 296 1.18 11.66 10.73
C GLU A 296 1.15 10.28 10.08
N ASP A 297 1.65 10.17 8.83
CA ASP A 297 1.68 8.91 8.11
C ASP A 297 2.99 8.70 7.32
N PRO A 298 3.97 8.00 7.91
CA PRO A 298 5.24 7.73 7.25
C PRO A 298 5.12 6.83 6.01
N THR A 299 4.01 6.10 5.84
CA THR A 299 3.80 5.28 4.63
C THR A 299 3.67 6.15 3.37
N ARG A 300 3.31 7.42 3.52
CA ARG A 300 3.30 8.41 2.43
C ARG A 300 4.66 8.57 1.77
N ILE A 301 5.77 8.28 2.45
CA ILE A 301 7.10 8.33 1.83
C ILE A 301 7.24 7.24 0.75
N MET A 302 6.79 6.01 1.02
CA MET A 302 6.78 4.93 0.03
C MET A 302 5.85 5.26 -1.13
N ARG A 303 4.70 5.90 -0.84
CA ARG A 303 3.76 6.38 -1.85
C ARG A 303 4.36 7.50 -2.72
N ALA A 304 5.13 8.43 -2.13
CA ALA A 304 5.80 9.51 -2.85
C ALA A 304 6.76 8.95 -3.89
N ILE A 305 7.59 7.97 -3.49
CA ILE A 305 8.54 7.28 -4.36
C ILE A 305 7.81 6.50 -5.46
N ARG A 306 6.73 5.80 -5.10
CA ARG A 306 5.88 5.08 -6.05
C ARG A 306 5.32 6.02 -7.12
N PHE A 307 4.75 7.16 -6.73
CA PHE A 307 4.22 8.15 -7.67
C PHE A 307 5.31 8.90 -8.44
N GLU A 308 6.48 9.14 -7.85
CA GLU A 308 7.65 9.68 -8.53
C GLU A 308 7.99 8.81 -9.75
N GLN A 309 8.05 7.49 -9.59
CA GLN A 309 8.36 6.58 -10.68
C GLN A 309 7.18 6.38 -11.64
N ARG A 310 5.99 6.07 -11.12
CA ARG A 310 4.79 5.78 -11.93
C ARG A 310 4.40 6.89 -12.91
N PHE A 311 4.58 8.14 -12.51
CA PHE A 311 4.24 9.31 -13.33
C PHE A 311 5.47 10.00 -13.93
N THR A 312 6.68 9.50 -13.66
CA THR A 312 7.95 10.13 -14.07
C THR A 312 8.01 11.59 -13.56
N PHE A 313 7.62 11.78 -12.30
CA PHE A 313 7.65 13.05 -11.59
C PHE A 313 8.92 13.17 -10.75
N ARG A 314 9.10 14.29 -10.07
CA ARG A 314 10.18 14.51 -9.09
C ARG A 314 9.60 14.90 -7.75
N ILE A 315 10.18 14.40 -6.66
CA ILE A 315 9.82 14.87 -5.33
C ILE A 315 10.34 16.31 -5.15
N GLY A 316 9.45 17.24 -4.75
CA GLY A 316 9.83 18.64 -4.56
C GLY A 316 10.83 18.83 -3.42
N VAL A 317 11.72 19.83 -3.53
CA VAL A 317 12.83 20.06 -2.58
C VAL A 317 12.39 20.08 -1.11
N GLN A 318 11.32 20.80 -0.79
CA GLN A 318 10.79 20.85 0.58
C GLN A 318 10.24 19.49 1.03
N THR A 319 9.55 18.77 0.14
CA THR A 319 9.01 17.43 0.45
C THR A 319 10.16 16.45 0.70
N GLU A 320 11.22 16.50 -0.09
CA GLU A 320 12.42 15.70 0.12
C GLU A 320 13.11 16.00 1.47
N ARG A 321 13.18 17.28 1.88
CA ARG A 321 13.67 17.64 3.23
C ARG A 321 12.79 17.02 4.33
N LEU A 322 11.48 17.04 4.17
CA LEU A 322 10.54 16.44 5.13
C LEU A 322 10.68 14.91 5.19
N ILE A 323 10.94 14.24 4.06
CA ILE A 323 11.26 12.80 4.02
C ILE A 323 12.51 12.52 4.88
N LYS A 324 13.59 13.26 4.64
CA LYS A 324 14.85 13.10 5.39
C LYS A 324 14.65 13.33 6.90
N ASN A 325 13.86 14.34 7.28
CA ASN A 325 13.53 14.61 8.68
C ASN A 325 12.72 13.46 9.30
N ALA A 326 11.72 12.91 8.61
CA ALA A 326 10.93 11.80 9.11
C ALA A 326 11.76 10.52 9.29
N VAL A 327 12.72 10.26 8.39
CA VAL A 327 13.69 9.18 8.52
C VAL A 327 14.58 9.39 9.75
N HIS A 328 15.13 10.59 9.94
CA HIS A 328 15.96 10.93 11.11
C HIS A 328 15.21 10.75 12.43
N LEU A 329 13.90 11.05 12.46
CA LEU A 329 13.03 10.86 13.62
C LEU A 329 12.61 9.38 13.84
N ASN A 330 13.14 8.44 13.06
CA ASN A 330 12.85 7.01 13.15
C ASN A 330 11.35 6.66 13.04
N MET A 331 10.60 7.46 12.27
CA MET A 331 9.15 7.34 12.19
C MET A 331 8.67 5.99 11.62
N PHE A 332 9.48 5.35 10.78
CA PHE A 332 9.18 4.02 10.21
C PHE A 332 9.12 2.90 11.25
N HIS A 333 9.86 3.01 12.36
CA HIS A 333 9.80 2.00 13.42
C HIS A 333 8.45 1.99 14.15
N LYS A 334 7.74 3.12 14.17
CA LYS A 334 6.41 3.27 14.79
C LYS A 334 5.28 2.69 13.94
N LEU A 335 5.52 2.42 12.66
CA LEU A 335 4.52 1.85 11.77
C LEU A 335 4.32 0.35 12.00
N SER A 336 3.05 -0.06 12.02
CA SER A 336 2.67 -1.47 11.99
C SER A 336 3.23 -2.18 10.74
N GLY A 337 3.67 -3.43 10.93
CA GLY A 337 4.24 -4.24 9.85
C GLY A 337 3.28 -4.42 8.67
N HIS A 338 1.98 -4.59 8.97
CA HIS A 338 0.95 -4.76 7.95
C HIS A 338 0.90 -3.58 6.97
N ARG A 339 0.91 -2.34 7.46
CA ARG A 339 0.85 -1.14 6.60
C ARG A 339 2.08 -1.03 5.71
N ILE A 340 3.26 -1.32 6.26
CA ILE A 340 4.52 -1.35 5.51
C ILE A 340 4.45 -2.43 4.41
N LEU A 341 3.98 -3.63 4.74
CA LEU A 341 3.86 -4.72 3.80
C LEU A 341 2.91 -4.38 2.64
N GLN A 342 1.78 -3.72 2.91
CA GLN A 342 0.84 -3.34 1.85
C GLN A 342 1.48 -2.35 0.86
N GLU A 343 2.12 -1.29 1.35
CA GLU A 343 2.79 -0.34 0.47
C GLU A 343 4.02 -0.95 -0.22
N LEU A 344 4.73 -1.88 0.43
CA LEU A 344 5.83 -2.62 -0.21
C LEU A 344 5.31 -3.51 -1.34
N LYS A 345 4.20 -4.23 -1.16
CA LYS A 345 3.60 -5.04 -2.22
C LYS A 345 3.21 -4.19 -3.43
N LEU A 346 2.57 -3.06 -3.20
CA LEU A 346 2.19 -2.13 -4.27
C LEU A 346 3.41 -1.57 -4.99
N LEU A 347 4.46 -1.21 -4.25
CA LEU A 347 5.73 -0.73 -4.82
C LEU A 347 6.44 -1.79 -5.66
N LEU A 348 6.42 -3.05 -5.22
CA LEU A 348 6.97 -4.19 -5.96
C LEU A 348 6.11 -4.60 -7.17
N GLN A 349 4.93 -4.01 -7.36
CA GLN A 349 4.04 -4.22 -8.49
C GLN A 349 4.08 -3.06 -9.50
N GLU A 350 4.86 -2.02 -9.25
CA GLU A 350 5.10 -0.97 -10.24
C GLU A 350 5.93 -1.50 -11.42
N GLU A 351 5.86 -0.81 -12.55
CA GLU A 351 6.59 -1.15 -13.79
C GLU A 351 8.12 -1.18 -13.58
N SER A 352 8.66 -0.33 -12.70
CA SER A 352 10.10 -0.27 -12.41
C SER A 352 10.39 -0.40 -10.90
N PRO A 353 10.25 -1.60 -10.33
CA PRO A 353 10.35 -1.80 -8.88
C PRO A 353 11.79 -1.66 -8.38
N LEU A 354 12.80 -2.00 -9.20
CA LEU A 354 14.21 -1.81 -8.84
C LEU A 354 14.54 -0.33 -8.61
N VAL A 355 14.01 0.57 -9.43
CA VAL A 355 14.22 2.02 -9.29
C VAL A 355 13.58 2.51 -8.00
N CYS A 356 12.37 2.06 -7.68
CA CYS A 356 11.70 2.35 -6.42
C CYS A 356 12.51 1.86 -5.20
N LEU A 357 13.04 0.64 -5.25
CA LEU A 357 13.86 0.06 -4.18
C LEU A 357 15.18 0.83 -3.98
N LYS A 358 15.85 1.22 -5.08
CA LYS A 358 17.04 2.08 -5.02
C LYS A 358 16.73 3.41 -4.38
N ARG A 359 15.58 4.02 -4.72
CA ARG A 359 15.15 5.28 -4.13
C ARG A 359 14.87 5.15 -2.63
N LEU A 360 14.21 4.07 -2.20
CA LEU A 360 14.03 3.78 -0.77
C LEU A 360 15.38 3.60 -0.05
N SER A 361 16.32 2.88 -0.66
CA SER A 361 17.67 2.68 -0.10
C SER A 361 18.46 4.00 -0.02
N SER A 362 18.28 4.92 -0.97
CA SER A 362 18.92 6.25 -0.94
C SER A 362 18.47 7.11 0.26
N TYR A 363 17.29 6.83 0.82
CA TYR A 363 16.78 7.42 2.05
C TYR A 363 16.94 6.50 3.27
N THR A 364 17.70 5.40 3.16
CA THR A 364 17.90 4.38 4.20
C THR A 364 16.61 3.75 4.75
N ILE A 365 15.51 3.83 4.00
CA ILE A 365 14.18 3.40 4.46
C ILE A 365 14.10 1.86 4.53
N LEU A 366 14.73 1.15 3.58
CA LEU A 366 14.73 -0.32 3.61
C LEU A 366 15.36 -0.82 4.92
N GLU A 367 16.47 -0.22 5.32
CA GLU A 367 17.17 -0.52 6.56
C GLU A 367 16.36 -0.12 7.80
N SER A 368 15.67 1.03 7.78
CA SER A 368 14.74 1.43 8.85
C SER A 368 13.55 0.49 9.00
N ILE A 369 13.09 -0.15 7.91
CA ILE A 369 12.07 -1.19 8.00
C ILE A 369 12.68 -2.44 8.65
N HIS A 370 13.78 -2.94 8.10
CA HIS A 370 14.55 -4.05 8.65
C HIS A 370 15.97 -4.08 8.04
N PRO A 371 17.06 -4.24 8.82
CA PRO A 371 18.44 -4.24 8.30
C PRO A 371 18.71 -5.23 7.16
N LEU A 372 18.09 -6.41 7.22
CA LEU A 372 18.18 -7.45 6.18
C LEU A 372 17.53 -7.06 4.83
N LEU A 373 16.71 -6.01 4.78
CA LEU A 373 16.16 -5.51 3.52
C LEU A 373 17.15 -4.62 2.74
N LYS A 374 18.32 -4.31 3.32
CA LYS A 374 19.38 -3.55 2.65
C LYS A 374 19.64 -4.08 1.24
N LEU A 375 19.62 -3.17 0.27
CA LEU A 375 19.82 -3.50 -1.13
C LEU A 375 21.33 -3.64 -1.39
N THR A 376 21.76 -4.84 -1.77
CA THR A 376 23.16 -5.12 -2.14
C THR A 376 23.26 -5.29 -3.64
N THR A 377 24.45 -5.10 -4.23
CA THR A 377 24.68 -5.27 -5.68
C THR A 377 24.23 -6.63 -6.19
N ASN A 378 24.36 -7.70 -5.39
CA ASN A 378 23.89 -9.03 -5.75
C ASN A 378 22.35 -9.11 -5.78
N LYS A 379 21.66 -8.46 -4.83
CA LYS A 379 20.18 -8.38 -4.85
C LYS A 379 19.70 -7.54 -6.02
N GLU A 380 20.35 -6.42 -6.32
CA GLU A 380 20.00 -5.57 -7.48
C GLU A 380 20.07 -6.36 -8.78
N ARG A 381 21.20 -7.04 -9.03
CA ARG A 381 21.39 -7.86 -10.23
C ARG A 381 20.35 -8.98 -10.33
N LEU A 382 19.94 -9.57 -9.21
CA LEU A 382 18.92 -10.60 -9.21
C LEU A 382 17.53 -10.02 -9.49
N ILE A 383 17.19 -8.87 -8.90
CA ILE A 383 15.92 -8.18 -9.15
C ILE A 383 15.79 -7.79 -10.63
N GLU A 384 16.85 -7.27 -11.24
CA GLU A 384 16.89 -6.97 -12.67
C GLU A 384 16.67 -8.22 -13.54
N LYS A 385 17.22 -9.37 -13.13
CA LYS A 385 16.96 -10.65 -13.81
C LYS A 385 15.52 -11.13 -13.61
N ILE A 386 14.94 -10.91 -12.43
CA ILE A 386 13.54 -11.25 -12.15
C ILE A 386 12.61 -10.44 -13.07
N GLU A 387 12.87 -9.14 -13.21
CA GLU A 387 12.14 -8.24 -14.12
C GLU A 387 12.16 -8.79 -15.56
N LYS A 388 13.35 -9.07 -16.11
CA LYS A 388 13.49 -9.67 -17.46
C LYS A 388 12.76 -11.01 -17.63
N VAL A 389 12.71 -11.83 -16.59
CA VAL A 389 12.00 -13.13 -16.62
C VAL A 389 10.48 -12.94 -16.55
N ILE A 390 10.00 -11.96 -15.79
CA ILE A 390 8.57 -11.62 -15.75
C ILE A 390 8.14 -11.09 -17.12
N ASP A 391 8.87 -10.13 -17.69
CA ASP A 391 8.57 -9.58 -19.03
C ASP A 391 8.51 -10.69 -20.08
N TRP A 392 9.50 -11.59 -20.08
CA TRP A 392 9.53 -12.74 -20.97
C TRP A 392 8.29 -13.64 -20.78
N TYR A 393 7.90 -13.94 -19.55
CA TYR A 393 6.75 -14.81 -19.27
C TYR A 393 5.43 -14.17 -19.68
N GLU A 394 5.26 -12.87 -19.44
CA GLU A 394 4.05 -12.13 -19.85
C GLU A 394 3.87 -12.11 -21.37
N LEU A 395 4.97 -12.04 -22.13
CA LEU A 395 4.96 -12.12 -23.60
C LEU A 395 4.53 -13.49 -24.15
N LEU A 396 4.50 -14.54 -23.33
CA LEU A 396 3.99 -15.86 -23.74
C LEU A 396 2.46 -15.96 -23.66
N TYR A 397 1.78 -14.99 -23.03
CA TYR A 397 0.32 -14.99 -22.82
C TYR A 397 -0.20 -16.27 -22.12
N LEU A 398 0.64 -16.90 -21.29
CA LEU A 398 0.29 -18.10 -20.54
C LEU A 398 -0.46 -17.76 -19.25
N GLU A 399 -1.33 -18.67 -18.81
CA GLU A 399 -1.97 -18.64 -17.50
C GLU A 399 -1.44 -19.79 -16.60
N PRO A 400 -1.46 -19.63 -15.26
CA PRO A 400 -1.88 -18.45 -14.50
C PRO A 400 -0.82 -17.34 -14.49
N LYS A 401 -1.23 -16.08 -14.29
CA LYS A 401 -0.27 -14.97 -14.04
C LYS A 401 0.47 -15.13 -12.70
N PRO A 402 1.78 -14.79 -12.64
CA PRO A 402 2.56 -14.93 -11.42
C PRO A 402 2.21 -13.87 -10.37
N THR A 403 2.36 -14.20 -9.09
CA THR A 403 2.28 -13.20 -8.02
C THR A 403 3.58 -12.36 -7.97
N ILE A 404 3.66 -11.30 -8.77
CA ILE A 404 4.87 -10.46 -8.97
C ILE A 404 5.60 -10.08 -7.67
N TRP A 405 4.89 -9.55 -6.66
CA TRP A 405 5.54 -9.09 -5.43
C TRP A 405 6.27 -10.23 -4.67
N LYS A 406 5.80 -11.48 -4.79
CA LYS A 406 6.46 -12.64 -4.15
C LYS A 406 7.82 -12.91 -4.79
N LEU A 407 7.93 -12.79 -6.11
CA LEU A 407 9.19 -12.97 -6.83
C LEU A 407 10.25 -11.97 -6.38
N TYR A 408 9.89 -10.69 -6.33
CA TYR A 408 10.80 -9.66 -5.84
C TYR A 408 11.11 -9.82 -4.34
N PHE A 409 10.15 -10.27 -3.53
CA PHE A 409 10.41 -10.59 -2.13
C PHE A 409 11.41 -11.74 -1.98
N LEU A 410 11.32 -12.80 -2.79
CA LEU A 410 12.33 -13.86 -2.84
C LEU A 410 13.70 -13.32 -3.25
N GLY A 411 13.75 -12.39 -4.22
CA GLY A 411 14.96 -11.67 -4.62
C GLY A 411 15.60 -10.89 -3.46
N LEU A 412 14.80 -10.09 -2.74
CA LEU A 412 15.25 -9.30 -1.59
C LEU A 412 15.79 -10.16 -0.44
N MET A 413 15.20 -11.34 -0.25
CA MET A 413 15.59 -12.29 0.80
C MET A 413 16.74 -13.22 0.39
N THR A 414 17.23 -13.14 -0.85
CA THR A 414 18.30 -14.02 -1.35
C THR A 414 19.58 -13.86 -0.53
N GLY A 415 20.21 -14.99 -0.21
CA GLY A 415 21.44 -15.05 0.59
C GLY A 415 21.22 -15.18 2.09
N TYR A 416 19.97 -15.10 2.57
CA TYR A 416 19.67 -15.28 4.00
C TYR A 416 19.10 -16.68 4.33
N PRO A 417 19.48 -17.26 5.49
CA PRO A 417 18.93 -18.51 5.98
C PRO A 417 17.47 -18.36 6.44
N PRO A 418 16.72 -19.47 6.60
CA PRO A 418 15.32 -19.45 7.00
C PRO A 418 15.03 -18.56 8.21
N ASP A 419 15.82 -18.65 9.29
CA ASP A 419 15.59 -17.89 10.53
C ASP A 419 15.61 -16.37 10.32
N GLN A 420 16.51 -15.89 9.47
CA GLN A 420 16.61 -14.47 9.13
C GLN A 420 15.42 -14.00 8.29
N ILE A 421 14.88 -14.85 7.41
CA ILE A 421 13.65 -14.56 6.66
C ILE A 421 12.46 -14.45 7.63
N ARG A 422 12.40 -15.32 8.65
CA ARG A 422 11.35 -15.27 9.68
C ARG A 422 11.35 -13.93 10.42
N LEU A 423 12.52 -13.36 10.72
CA LEU A 423 12.64 -12.05 11.35
C LEU A 423 12.00 -10.94 10.50
N VAL A 424 12.31 -10.91 9.20
CA VAL A 424 11.72 -9.95 8.26
C VAL A 424 10.22 -10.16 8.11
N ALA A 425 9.79 -11.41 7.97
CA ALA A 425 8.38 -11.78 7.83
C ALA A 425 7.55 -11.32 9.05
N ARG A 426 8.08 -11.53 10.27
CA ARG A 426 7.46 -11.04 11.51
C ARG A 426 7.38 -9.52 11.55
N ARG A 427 8.46 -8.80 11.21
CA ARG A 427 8.48 -7.33 11.19
C ARG A 427 7.44 -6.74 10.22
N LEU A 428 7.24 -7.38 9.08
CA LEU A 428 6.26 -7.03 8.06
C LEU A 428 4.85 -7.59 8.35
N SER A 429 4.67 -8.31 9.46
CA SER A 429 3.41 -8.96 9.82
C SER A 429 2.86 -9.87 8.71
N ILE A 430 3.76 -10.60 8.02
CA ILE A 430 3.38 -11.63 7.05
C ILE A 430 2.70 -12.78 7.81
N PRO A 431 1.52 -13.26 7.36
CA PRO A 431 0.84 -14.38 8.02
C PRO A 431 1.72 -15.64 8.07
N SER A 432 1.68 -16.39 9.19
CA SER A 432 2.53 -17.57 9.39
C SER A 432 2.41 -18.61 8.28
N LYS A 433 1.21 -18.79 7.70
CA LYS A 433 1.02 -19.68 6.53
C LYS A 433 1.83 -19.22 5.32
N ALA A 434 1.81 -17.93 5.00
CA ALA A 434 2.55 -17.36 3.88
C ALA A 434 4.07 -17.38 4.12
N GLU A 435 4.51 -17.11 5.36
CA GLU A 435 5.91 -17.25 5.78
C GLU A 435 6.43 -18.68 5.52
N LYS A 436 5.70 -19.70 6.02
CA LYS A 436 6.07 -21.11 5.82
C LYS A 436 6.12 -21.48 4.35
N GLN A 437 5.16 -21.00 3.54
CA GLN A 437 5.15 -21.20 2.10
C GLN A 437 6.38 -20.59 1.41
N ILE A 438 6.80 -19.39 1.78
CA ILE A 438 8.00 -18.73 1.22
C ILE A 438 9.27 -19.53 1.55
N ILE A 439 9.41 -19.99 2.79
CA ILE A 439 10.57 -20.78 3.23
C ILE A 439 10.61 -22.13 2.50
N HIS A 440 9.47 -22.83 2.46
CA HIS A 440 9.36 -24.12 1.76
C HIS A 440 9.66 -23.97 0.27
N LEU A 441 9.09 -22.96 -0.40
CA LEU A 441 9.35 -22.67 -1.80
C LEU A 441 10.84 -22.48 -2.09
N ARG A 442 11.58 -21.79 -1.22
CA ARG A 442 13.03 -21.62 -1.38
C ARG A 442 13.80 -22.94 -1.27
N ALA A 443 13.38 -23.82 -0.37
CA ALA A 443 13.98 -25.14 -0.23
C ALA A 443 13.73 -26.00 -1.49
N GLU A 444 12.49 -26.01 -1.99
CA GLU A 444 12.16 -26.74 -3.22
C GLU A 444 12.89 -26.18 -4.44
N VAL A 445 13.03 -24.85 -4.56
CA VAL A 445 13.84 -24.24 -5.64
C VAL A 445 15.30 -24.68 -5.57
N GLN A 446 15.87 -24.79 -4.36
CA GLN A 446 17.24 -25.26 -4.20
C GLN A 446 17.38 -26.75 -4.60
N LYS A 447 16.44 -27.59 -4.15
CA LYS A 447 16.37 -29.02 -4.53
C LYS A 447 16.22 -29.19 -6.05
N ALA A 448 15.31 -28.43 -6.67
CA ALA A 448 15.11 -28.46 -8.11
C ALA A 448 16.34 -27.97 -8.88
N ARG A 449 17.06 -26.97 -8.37
CA ARG A 449 18.33 -26.50 -8.95
C ARG A 449 19.40 -27.62 -8.95
N GLU A 450 19.55 -28.31 -7.83
CA GLU A 450 20.49 -29.42 -7.70
C GLU A 450 20.10 -30.59 -8.62
N GLY A 451 18.82 -30.95 -8.64
CA GLY A 451 18.26 -31.95 -9.55
C GLY A 451 18.49 -31.59 -11.02
N LEU A 452 18.24 -30.33 -11.39
CA LEU A 452 18.45 -29.83 -12.75
C LEU A 452 19.92 -29.92 -13.17
N TYR A 453 20.85 -29.56 -12.28
CA TYR A 453 22.28 -29.70 -12.55
C TYR A 453 22.74 -31.17 -12.64
N ALA A 454 22.15 -32.06 -11.87
CA ALA A 454 22.41 -33.50 -12.00
C ALA A 454 21.87 -34.04 -13.35
N TRP A 455 20.64 -33.68 -13.70
CA TRP A 455 20.00 -34.06 -14.96
C TRP A 455 20.78 -33.57 -16.19
N GLN A 456 21.26 -32.33 -16.18
CA GLN A 456 22.06 -31.76 -17.29
C GLN A 456 23.37 -32.53 -17.57
N ARG A 457 23.91 -33.22 -16.56
CA ARG A 457 25.12 -34.04 -16.69
C ARG A 457 24.85 -35.45 -17.23
N LYS A 458 23.60 -35.93 -17.19
CA LYS A 458 23.25 -37.23 -17.76
C LYS A 458 23.33 -37.18 -19.28
N ALA A 459 23.73 -38.29 -19.91
CA ALA A 459 23.79 -38.41 -21.37
C ALA A 459 22.38 -38.49 -21.99
N SER A 460 21.44 -39.19 -21.33
CA SER A 460 20.09 -39.43 -21.85
C SER A 460 19.18 -38.21 -21.82
N ARG A 461 19.33 -37.31 -20.82
CA ARG A 461 18.53 -36.08 -20.62
C ARG A 461 17.04 -36.27 -20.87
N ARG A 462 16.46 -37.34 -20.31
CA ARG A 462 15.03 -37.67 -20.43
C ARG A 462 14.16 -36.51 -19.96
N LEU A 463 13.17 -36.12 -20.75
CA LEU A 463 12.25 -35.01 -20.44
C LEU A 463 11.30 -35.37 -19.30
N SER A 464 10.98 -36.66 -19.13
CA SER A 464 10.23 -37.15 -17.97
C SER A 464 10.92 -36.85 -16.63
N GLU A 465 12.25 -36.99 -16.57
CA GLU A 465 13.03 -36.62 -15.39
C GLU A 465 13.02 -35.11 -15.15
N LEU A 466 13.17 -34.31 -16.22
CA LEU A 466 13.08 -32.84 -16.14
C LEU A 466 11.70 -32.41 -15.62
N TYR A 467 10.63 -33.02 -16.12
CA TYR A 467 9.26 -32.78 -15.67
C TYR A 467 9.14 -33.05 -14.17
N ASN A 468 9.61 -34.21 -13.69
CA ASN A 468 9.55 -34.56 -12.27
C ASN A 468 10.35 -33.60 -11.35
N ILE A 469 11.44 -33.01 -11.87
CA ILE A 469 12.23 -32.02 -11.13
C ILE A 469 11.49 -30.68 -11.01
N LEU A 470 10.78 -30.26 -12.06
CA LEU A 470 10.19 -28.92 -12.15
C LEU A 470 8.71 -28.86 -11.76
N TYR A 471 7.94 -29.91 -12.02
CA TYR A 471 6.50 -29.99 -11.76
C TYR A 471 6.08 -29.68 -10.31
N PRO A 472 6.83 -30.09 -9.26
CA PRO A 472 6.48 -29.74 -7.89
C PRO A 472 6.55 -28.25 -7.56
N LEU A 473 7.26 -27.46 -8.38
CA LEU A 473 7.41 -26.03 -8.13
C LEU A 473 6.18 -25.25 -8.61
N PRO A 474 5.62 -24.35 -7.77
CA PRO A 474 4.66 -23.38 -8.27
C PRO A 474 5.34 -22.42 -9.26
N LEU A 475 4.53 -21.70 -10.04
CA LEU A 475 5.02 -20.78 -11.07
C LEU A 475 6.07 -19.78 -10.54
N GLU A 476 5.85 -19.20 -9.36
CA GLU A 476 6.84 -18.27 -8.78
C GLU A 476 8.19 -18.97 -8.48
N GLY A 477 8.18 -20.25 -8.13
CA GLY A 477 9.39 -21.06 -7.94
C GLY A 477 10.16 -21.27 -9.25
N LEU A 478 9.43 -21.59 -10.33
CA LEU A 478 10.01 -21.79 -11.66
C LEU A 478 10.65 -20.51 -12.20
N LEU A 479 9.93 -19.39 -12.15
CA LEU A 479 10.43 -18.10 -12.62
C LEU A 479 11.62 -17.62 -11.76
N PHE A 480 11.55 -17.81 -10.44
CA PHE A 480 12.67 -17.49 -9.56
C PHE A 480 13.89 -18.40 -9.81
N LEU A 481 13.70 -19.70 -10.07
CA LEU A 481 14.77 -20.62 -10.47
C LEU A 481 15.41 -20.17 -11.80
N MET A 482 14.61 -19.73 -12.77
CA MET A 482 15.11 -19.20 -14.04
C MET A 482 15.94 -17.92 -13.83
N ALA A 483 15.44 -16.95 -13.07
CA ALA A 483 16.12 -15.69 -12.82
C ALA A 483 17.41 -15.84 -12.00
N SER A 484 17.41 -16.74 -11.01
CA SER A 484 18.55 -17.00 -10.13
C SER A 484 19.60 -17.96 -10.73
N SER A 485 19.25 -18.65 -11.82
CA SER A 485 20.16 -19.53 -12.56
C SER A 485 21.28 -18.75 -13.26
N ARG A 486 22.52 -19.23 -13.13
CA ARG A 486 23.69 -18.67 -13.83
C ARG A 486 23.91 -19.29 -15.22
N LYS A 487 23.49 -20.55 -15.40
CA LYS A 487 23.66 -21.30 -16.64
C LYS A 487 22.53 -21.01 -17.62
N GLU A 488 22.86 -20.87 -18.90
CA GLU A 488 21.86 -20.65 -19.96
C GLU A 488 21.02 -21.91 -20.19
N GLU A 489 21.63 -23.08 -20.11
CA GLU A 489 20.99 -24.38 -20.26
C GLU A 489 19.90 -24.58 -19.22
N ALA A 490 20.13 -24.12 -17.98
CA ALA A 490 19.12 -24.19 -16.92
C ALA A 490 17.91 -23.31 -17.24
N ARG A 491 18.14 -22.10 -17.77
CA ARG A 491 17.06 -21.21 -18.22
C ARG A 491 16.28 -21.80 -19.38
N LYS A 492 16.97 -22.39 -20.36
CA LYS A 492 16.35 -23.11 -21.49
C LYS A 492 15.49 -24.29 -21.01
N SER A 493 15.94 -25.03 -20.01
CA SER A 493 15.20 -26.17 -19.45
C SER A 493 13.89 -25.74 -18.77
N VAL A 494 13.93 -24.65 -17.98
CA VAL A 494 12.70 -24.11 -17.37
C VAL A 494 11.77 -23.51 -18.43
N SER A 495 12.32 -22.86 -19.45
CA SER A 495 11.54 -22.33 -20.58
C SER A 495 10.82 -23.44 -21.36
N LEU A 496 11.53 -24.53 -21.68
CA LEU A 496 10.97 -25.73 -22.31
C LEU A 496 9.82 -26.30 -21.47
N PHE A 497 10.03 -26.43 -20.15
CA PHE A 497 9.00 -26.92 -19.27
C PHE A 497 7.73 -26.04 -19.29
N LEU A 498 7.88 -24.73 -19.14
CA LEU A 498 6.76 -23.79 -19.10
C LEU A 498 6.00 -23.68 -20.43
N SER A 499 6.70 -23.81 -21.56
CA SER A 499 6.11 -23.60 -22.89
C SER A 499 5.58 -24.87 -23.55
N GLN A 500 6.10 -26.05 -23.20
CA GLN A 500 5.80 -27.30 -23.93
C GLN A 500 5.42 -28.48 -23.03
N LEU A 501 6.00 -28.61 -21.83
CA LEU A 501 5.85 -29.84 -21.04
C LEU A 501 4.77 -29.75 -19.96
N LYS A 502 4.57 -28.57 -19.37
CA LYS A 502 3.71 -28.38 -18.19
C LYS A 502 2.25 -28.80 -18.43
N ASP A 503 1.73 -28.49 -19.61
CA ASP A 503 0.32 -28.72 -19.97
C ASP A 503 0.13 -29.99 -20.83
N GLN A 504 1.11 -30.90 -20.82
CA GLN A 504 0.98 -32.20 -21.47
C GLN A 504 0.03 -33.10 -20.67
N GLU A 505 -0.91 -33.72 -21.36
CA GLU A 505 -1.84 -34.70 -20.79
C GLU A 505 -1.71 -36.04 -21.54
N LEU A 506 -2.17 -37.13 -20.91
CA LEU A 506 -2.27 -38.43 -21.59
C LEU A 506 -3.46 -38.46 -22.54
N ASP A 507 -3.32 -39.20 -23.65
CA ASP A 507 -4.43 -39.46 -24.58
C ASP A 507 -5.24 -40.71 -24.17
N ILE A 508 -4.78 -41.38 -23.11
CA ILE A 508 -5.42 -42.51 -22.46
C ILE A 508 -5.79 -42.16 -21.02
N SER A 509 -6.75 -42.91 -20.48
CA SER A 509 -7.28 -42.70 -19.13
C SER A 509 -7.38 -44.02 -18.37
N GLY A 510 -7.76 -43.95 -17.09
CA GLY A 510 -8.08 -45.15 -16.32
C GLY A 510 -9.22 -45.99 -16.92
N LYS A 511 -10.10 -45.41 -17.77
CA LYS A 511 -11.13 -46.19 -18.47
C LYS A 511 -10.51 -47.17 -19.47
N ASP A 512 -9.44 -46.75 -20.14
CA ASP A 512 -8.72 -47.60 -21.08
C ASP A 512 -8.01 -48.74 -20.35
N LEU A 513 -7.42 -48.48 -19.17
CA LEU A 513 -6.85 -49.53 -18.31
C LEU A 513 -7.90 -50.53 -17.80
N LYS A 514 -9.09 -50.03 -17.43
CA LYS A 514 -10.21 -50.89 -17.02
C LYS A 514 -10.67 -51.82 -18.15
N ALA A 515 -10.62 -51.34 -19.39
CA ALA A 515 -10.94 -52.15 -20.57
C ALA A 515 -9.86 -53.20 -20.88
N MET A 516 -8.71 -53.18 -20.19
CA MET A 516 -7.63 -54.17 -20.25
C MET A 516 -7.67 -55.14 -19.05
N ASP A 517 -8.83 -55.26 -18.40
CA ASP A 517 -9.08 -56.16 -17.26
C ASP A 517 -8.26 -55.88 -15.99
N LEU A 518 -7.62 -54.71 -15.87
CA LEU A 518 -6.93 -54.31 -14.65
C LEU A 518 -7.94 -53.82 -13.59
N PRO A 519 -8.00 -54.40 -12.37
CA PRO A 519 -8.88 -53.93 -11.31
C PRO A 519 -8.45 -52.54 -10.78
N PRO A 520 -9.39 -51.64 -10.43
CA PRO A 520 -9.05 -50.31 -9.92
C PRO A 520 -8.19 -50.38 -8.66
N GLY A 521 -7.04 -49.70 -8.67
CA GLY A 521 -6.10 -49.71 -7.55
C GLY A 521 -4.84 -48.87 -7.78
N PRO A 522 -3.84 -48.92 -6.87
CA PRO A 522 -2.60 -48.15 -6.96
C PRO A 522 -1.81 -48.38 -8.26
N ALA A 523 -1.94 -49.55 -8.87
CA ALA A 523 -1.34 -49.91 -10.16
C ALA A 523 -1.73 -48.95 -11.29
N TYR A 524 -2.96 -48.39 -11.28
CA TYR A 524 -3.41 -47.44 -12.29
C TYR A 524 -2.51 -46.21 -12.35
N SER A 525 -2.27 -45.58 -11.21
CA SER A 525 -1.42 -44.39 -11.13
C SER A 525 0.02 -44.71 -11.53
N SER A 526 0.53 -45.88 -11.15
CA SER A 526 1.87 -46.35 -11.55
C SER A 526 2.00 -46.46 -13.07
N ILE A 527 1.06 -47.17 -13.71
CA ILE A 527 1.06 -47.42 -15.16
C ILE A 527 0.86 -46.11 -15.92
N LEU A 528 -0.12 -45.29 -15.54
CA LEU A 528 -0.35 -44.00 -16.19
C LEU A 528 0.87 -43.07 -16.07
N ASN A 529 1.54 -43.03 -14.91
CA ASN A 529 2.77 -42.25 -14.74
C ASN A 529 3.91 -42.75 -15.64
N GLN A 530 4.07 -44.06 -15.82
CA GLN A 530 5.08 -44.65 -16.72
C GLN A 530 4.76 -44.34 -18.19
N VAL A 531 3.50 -44.47 -18.60
CA VAL A 531 3.07 -44.11 -19.95
C VAL A 531 3.24 -42.61 -20.19
N PHE A 532 2.96 -41.77 -19.20
CA PHE A 532 3.17 -40.33 -19.30
C PHE A 532 4.66 -39.97 -19.43
N ALA A 533 5.53 -40.64 -18.67
CA ALA A 533 6.98 -40.50 -18.83
C ALA A 533 7.43 -40.88 -20.24
N ALA A 534 6.94 -42.01 -20.78
CA ALA A 534 7.23 -42.45 -22.14
C ALA A 534 6.70 -41.48 -23.21
N LYS A 535 5.53 -40.86 -22.98
CA LYS A 535 5.01 -39.79 -23.85
C LYS A 535 5.97 -38.60 -23.89
N LEU A 536 6.39 -38.12 -22.71
CA LEU A 536 7.30 -36.97 -22.60
C LEU A 536 8.67 -37.27 -23.23
N ASP A 537 9.17 -38.50 -23.12
CA ASP A 537 10.44 -38.93 -23.70
C ASP A 537 10.36 -39.28 -25.20
N GLY A 538 9.18 -39.17 -25.82
CA GLY A 538 8.95 -39.46 -27.24
C GLY A 538 8.88 -40.95 -27.59
N GLU A 539 8.84 -41.83 -26.59
CA GLU A 539 8.74 -43.29 -26.76
C GLU A 539 7.28 -43.73 -27.05
N ALA A 540 6.29 -42.98 -26.54
CA ALA A 540 4.87 -43.22 -26.78
C ALA A 540 4.09 -41.91 -27.06
N PRO A 541 4.35 -41.22 -28.19
CA PRO A 541 3.86 -39.86 -28.42
C PRO A 541 2.36 -39.77 -28.71
N ASP A 542 1.75 -40.85 -29.22
CA ASP A 542 0.34 -40.89 -29.61
C ASP A 542 -0.48 -41.90 -28.81
N ARG A 543 -1.81 -41.84 -28.95
CA ARG A 543 -2.74 -42.72 -28.24
C ARG A 543 -2.47 -44.22 -28.49
N ASN A 544 -2.07 -44.61 -29.71
CA ASN A 544 -1.85 -46.02 -30.04
C ASN A 544 -0.58 -46.56 -29.37
N GLY A 545 0.51 -45.77 -29.39
CA GLY A 545 1.74 -46.07 -28.65
C GLY A 545 1.48 -46.16 -27.15
N GLN A 546 0.71 -45.22 -26.61
CA GLN A 546 0.33 -45.21 -25.18
C GLN A 546 -0.49 -46.45 -24.80
N LEU A 547 -1.48 -46.84 -25.60
CA LEU A 547 -2.27 -48.06 -25.36
C LEU A 547 -1.43 -49.33 -25.45
N THR A 548 -0.48 -49.39 -26.39
CA THR A 548 0.41 -50.54 -26.57
C THR A 548 1.32 -50.72 -25.35
N LEU A 549 1.94 -49.63 -24.90
CA LEU A 549 2.77 -49.63 -23.69
C LEU A 549 1.93 -49.95 -22.45
N ALA A 550 0.74 -49.36 -22.32
CA ALA A 550 -0.17 -49.62 -21.21
C ALA A 550 -0.55 -51.10 -21.12
N ARG A 551 -0.87 -51.75 -22.25
CA ARG A 551 -1.18 -53.20 -22.28
C ARG A 551 -0.02 -54.05 -21.79
N ALA A 552 1.20 -53.75 -22.24
CA ALA A 552 2.39 -54.48 -21.79
C ALA A 552 2.59 -54.35 -20.27
N LEU A 553 2.46 -53.13 -19.74
CA LEU A 553 2.58 -52.87 -18.30
C LEU A 553 1.45 -53.50 -17.48
N VAL A 554 0.22 -53.55 -18.00
CA VAL A 554 -0.91 -54.23 -17.35
C VAL A 554 -0.67 -55.74 -17.27
N GLN A 555 -0.17 -56.36 -18.35
CA GLN A 555 0.13 -57.79 -18.36
C GLN A 555 1.25 -58.15 -17.36
N ASP A 556 2.30 -57.33 -17.29
CA ASP A 556 3.38 -57.50 -16.31
C ASP A 556 2.87 -57.40 -14.87
N GLU A 557 1.95 -56.46 -14.59
CA GLU A 557 1.37 -56.28 -13.25
C GLU A 557 0.46 -57.46 -12.87
N LEU A 558 -0.42 -57.90 -13.77
CA LEU A 558 -1.29 -59.06 -13.54
C LEU A 558 -0.48 -60.36 -13.33
N ALA A 559 0.63 -60.52 -14.05
CA ALA A 559 1.53 -61.66 -13.85
C ALA A 559 2.21 -61.64 -12.47
N ARG A 560 2.59 -60.45 -11.98
CA ARG A 560 3.16 -60.28 -10.63
C ARG A 560 2.14 -60.56 -9.53
N ASP A 561 0.90 -60.12 -9.72
CA ASP A 561 -0.19 -60.36 -8.77
C ASP A 561 -0.49 -61.86 -8.65
N GLN A 562 -0.55 -62.59 -9.77
CA GLN A 562 -0.74 -64.05 -9.79
C GLN A 562 0.39 -64.80 -9.06
N ILE A 563 1.65 -64.41 -9.27
CA ILE A 563 2.80 -65.01 -8.56
C ILE A 563 2.72 -64.72 -7.05
N SER A 564 2.30 -63.50 -6.67
CA SER A 564 2.14 -63.13 -5.26
C SER A 564 0.97 -63.86 -4.57
N GLU A 565 -0.11 -64.14 -5.31
CA GLU A 565 -1.23 -64.94 -4.84
C GLU A 565 -0.83 -66.40 -4.62
N ILE A 566 -0.11 -66.99 -5.58
CA ILE A 566 0.42 -68.37 -5.48
C ILE A 566 1.30 -68.51 -4.22
N GLN A 567 2.23 -67.57 -4.01
CA GLN A 567 3.10 -67.54 -2.82
C GLN A 567 2.31 -67.37 -1.51
N ARG A 568 1.25 -66.54 -1.49
CA ARG A 568 0.39 -66.37 -0.30
C ARG A 568 -0.48 -67.60 -0.01
N THR A 569 -0.91 -68.34 -1.04
CA THR A 569 -1.61 -69.62 -0.87
C THR A 569 -0.68 -70.73 -0.38
N GLU A 570 0.58 -70.77 -0.83
CA GLU A 570 1.59 -71.70 -0.33
C GLU A 570 1.95 -71.43 1.14
N ASP A 571 2.08 -70.15 1.52
CA ASP A 571 2.41 -69.74 2.90
C ASP A 571 1.22 -69.95 3.86
N ARG A 572 -0.04 -69.84 3.38
CA ARG A 572 -1.24 -70.28 4.11
C ARG A 572 -1.32 -71.80 4.24
N GLY A 573 -0.96 -72.54 3.18
CA GLY A 573 -0.93 -74.00 3.17
C GLY A 573 0.10 -74.58 4.15
N GLN A 574 1.27 -73.94 4.28
CA GLN A 574 2.29 -74.33 5.25
C GLN A 574 1.88 -74.04 6.71
N ARG A 575 1.12 -72.97 6.96
CA ARG A 575 0.56 -72.69 8.31
C ARG A 575 -0.59 -73.61 8.69
N THR A 576 -1.33 -74.18 7.74
CA THR A 576 -2.35 -75.20 8.03
C THR A 576 -1.76 -76.61 8.16
N ALA A 577 -0.64 -76.91 7.49
CA ALA A 577 0.02 -78.21 7.57
C ALA A 577 0.89 -78.42 8.82
N SER A 578 1.14 -77.38 9.61
CA SER A 578 1.92 -77.43 10.87
C SER A 578 1.04 -77.41 12.13
N GLY A 579 -0.29 -77.55 11.99
CA GLY A 579 -1.26 -77.44 13.09
C GLY A 579 -1.89 -78.75 13.61
N ASP A 580 -1.75 -79.89 12.92
CA ASP A 580 -2.36 -81.16 13.34
C ASP A 580 -1.29 -82.17 13.79
N GLY A 581 -0.91 -82.08 15.06
CA GLY A 581 0.08 -82.96 15.67
C GLY A 581 0.10 -82.91 17.19
N HIS A 582 -1.05 -82.81 17.86
CA HIS A 582 -1.15 -83.09 19.30
C HIS A 582 -1.83 -84.45 19.51
N GLN A 583 -0.99 -85.48 19.63
CA GLN A 583 -1.34 -86.76 20.23
C GLN A 583 -1.73 -86.56 21.70
N TYR A 584 -2.93 -87.05 22.02
CA TYR A 584 -3.39 -87.44 23.34
C TYR A 584 -2.44 -88.49 23.95
N ASP A 585 -2.00 -88.29 25.18
CA ASP A 585 -1.31 -89.29 26.01
C ASP A 585 -2.17 -89.55 27.27
N PRO A 586 -2.65 -90.79 27.51
CA PRO A 586 -3.27 -91.16 28.77
C PRO A 586 -2.29 -92.01 29.60
N GLY A 587 -1.78 -91.43 30.68
CA GLY A 587 -0.94 -92.11 31.68
C GLY A 587 -0.80 -91.28 32.94
#